data_AF-A0A925HHY0-F1
#
_entry.id   AF-A0A925HHY0-F1
#
_cell.length_a   1.000
_cell.length_b   1.000
_cell.length_c   1.000
_cell.angle_alpha   90.00
_cell.angle_beta   90.00
_cell.angle_gamma   90.00
#
_symmetry.space_group_name_H-M   'P 1'
#
loop_
_entity.id
_entity.type
_entity.pdbx_description
1 polymer ?
#
loop_
_entity_poly.entity_id
_entity_poly.type
_entity_poly.pdbx_seq_one_letter_code
_entity_poly.pdbx_strand_id
1 'polypeptide(L)'
;MKDERGRYTCRPCHDAVAATTKSTPPSPASDPIPLEEPEFVAADLLELIPKNIGLQQMPTCPGCEAVMLPGTVLCVQCGFDTRKGVKRDTGVTVEIEGESDSTRCPRCKYDMSGLKKPQCPECGAVVYRKRKTERERLKEESRTVARKAYLYPAITAAVGILGALMFFNAINRTDQLDWYFLNLAVQIQVGLAMYFVVCLIYMGFDAPFRMTAIRLASVYSVIQLLRAMVLAMQLPRIAYMGPHVIVGAIYLMLLCKMLDLDFEDAWLLALLTYMGMFAVSLAMFTWGR
;
A
#
# COMPACT_ATOMS: atom_id res chain seq x y z
N MET A 1 29.91 -15.48 11.24
CA MET A 1 30.29 -14.70 10.04
C MET A 1 29.02 -14.11 9.44
N LYS A 2 29.08 -13.04 8.64
CA LYS A 2 27.90 -12.53 7.92
C LYS A 2 27.82 -13.21 6.55
N ASP A 3 26.64 -13.70 6.17
CA ASP A 3 26.37 -14.12 4.78
C ASP A 3 26.35 -12.90 3.84
N GLU A 4 26.31 -13.14 2.51
CA GLU A 4 26.22 -12.06 1.50
C GLU A 4 24.97 -11.16 1.65
N ARG A 5 23.99 -11.59 2.47
CA ARG A 5 22.77 -10.86 2.81
C ARG A 5 22.85 -10.17 4.18
N GLY A 6 24.03 -10.11 4.79
CA GLY A 6 24.31 -9.40 6.04
C GLY A 6 23.81 -10.11 7.32
N ARG A 7 23.37 -11.36 7.24
CA ARG A 7 22.83 -12.15 8.37
C ARG A 7 23.95 -12.92 9.06
N TYR A 8 23.93 -12.94 10.40
CA TYR A 8 24.94 -13.67 11.17
C TYR A 8 24.64 -15.18 11.15
N THR A 9 25.55 -15.96 10.58
CA THR A 9 25.50 -17.42 10.55
C THR A 9 26.68 -18.03 11.28
N CYS A 10 26.44 -19.25 11.79
CA CYS A 10 27.47 -20.07 12.42
C CYS A 10 28.54 -20.46 11.39
N ARG A 11 29.80 -20.64 11.81
CA ARG A 11 30.90 -21.02 10.91
C ARG A 11 30.59 -22.30 10.09
N PRO A 12 30.12 -23.41 10.68
CA PRO A 12 29.75 -24.60 9.90
C PRO A 12 28.59 -24.35 8.92
N CYS A 13 27.65 -23.48 9.27
CA CYS A 13 26.53 -23.10 8.40
C CYS A 13 27.02 -22.28 7.19
N HIS A 14 27.97 -21.37 7.42
CA HIS A 14 28.57 -20.54 6.39
C HIS A 14 29.39 -21.39 5.40
N ASP A 15 30.16 -22.34 5.93
CA ASP A 15 31.00 -23.22 5.11
C ASP A 15 30.17 -24.19 4.26
N ALA A 16 29.02 -24.67 4.76
CA ALA A 16 28.09 -25.52 4.01
C ALA A 16 27.43 -24.79 2.82
N VAL A 17 27.07 -23.51 2.98
CA VAL A 17 26.50 -22.69 1.91
C VAL A 17 27.57 -22.32 0.88
N ALA A 18 28.77 -21.97 1.33
CA ALA A 18 29.89 -21.67 0.44
C ALA A 18 30.30 -22.88 -0.43
N ALA A 19 30.20 -24.10 0.12
CA ALA A 19 30.46 -25.33 -0.59
C ALA A 19 29.41 -25.65 -1.68
N THR A 20 28.15 -25.28 -1.48
CA THR A 20 27.08 -25.50 -2.46
C THR A 20 27.14 -24.53 -3.63
N THR A 21 27.66 -23.31 -3.45
CA THR A 21 27.85 -22.34 -4.54
C THR A 21 29.03 -22.65 -5.47
N LYS A 22 29.89 -23.63 -5.16
CA LYS A 22 31.02 -24.03 -6.02
C LYS A 22 30.67 -25.10 -7.06
N SER A 23 29.45 -25.62 -7.09
CA SER A 23 28.99 -26.41 -8.23
C SER A 23 28.70 -25.47 -9.39
N THR A 24 29.51 -25.54 -10.44
CA THR A 24 29.38 -24.77 -11.67
C THR A 24 27.93 -24.82 -12.17
N PRO A 25 27.23 -23.69 -12.32
CA PRO A 25 25.91 -23.68 -12.92
C PRO A 25 26.02 -24.22 -14.35
N PRO A 26 25.00 -24.96 -14.85
CA PRO A 26 24.97 -25.39 -16.24
C PRO A 26 25.05 -24.18 -17.15
N SER A 27 25.85 -24.30 -18.21
CA SER A 27 26.04 -23.27 -19.24
C SER A 27 24.70 -22.68 -19.65
N PRO A 28 24.53 -21.34 -19.67
CA PRO A 28 23.31 -20.74 -20.18
C PRO A 28 23.15 -21.15 -21.64
N ALA A 29 22.00 -21.75 -21.95
CA ALA A 29 21.61 -22.02 -23.32
C ALA A 29 21.57 -20.69 -24.08
N SER A 30 22.30 -20.66 -25.19
CA SER A 30 22.28 -19.58 -26.17
C SER A 30 20.90 -19.44 -26.80
N ASP A 31 20.60 -18.18 -27.12
CA ASP A 31 19.50 -17.64 -27.91
C ASP A 31 18.20 -17.32 -27.14
N PRO A 32 17.82 -16.02 -27.06
CA PRO A 32 16.48 -15.65 -26.62
C PRO A 32 15.48 -16.12 -27.68
N ILE A 33 14.63 -17.06 -27.28
CA ILE A 33 13.43 -17.45 -28.04
C ILE A 33 12.59 -16.17 -28.21
N PRO A 34 12.28 -15.75 -29.45
CA PRO A 34 11.34 -14.66 -29.69
C PRO A 34 10.01 -14.97 -29.00
N LEU A 35 9.61 -14.11 -28.06
CA LEU A 35 8.28 -14.14 -27.48
C LEU A 35 7.30 -13.65 -28.55
N GLU A 36 6.83 -14.57 -29.39
CA GLU A 36 5.58 -14.36 -30.13
C GLU A 36 4.44 -14.34 -29.10
N GLU A 37 3.70 -13.24 -29.08
CA GLU A 37 2.49 -13.09 -28.30
C GLU A 37 1.50 -14.19 -28.72
N PRO A 38 1.02 -15.04 -27.80
CA PRO A 38 0.05 -16.06 -28.16
C PRO A 38 -1.28 -15.37 -28.50
N GLU A 39 -1.60 -15.32 -29.78
CA GLU A 39 -2.95 -15.06 -30.24
C GLU A 39 -3.92 -16.06 -29.59
N PHE A 40 -4.92 -15.50 -28.93
CA PHE A 40 -5.87 -16.18 -28.08
C PHE A 40 -6.85 -17.02 -28.91
N VAL A 41 -6.47 -18.24 -29.29
CA VAL A 41 -7.40 -19.22 -29.90
C VAL A 41 -8.06 -20.03 -28.79
N ALA A 42 -9.08 -19.46 -28.15
CA ALA A 42 -9.80 -20.03 -27.02
C ALA A 42 -10.87 -21.08 -27.39
N ALA A 43 -10.86 -21.66 -28.60
CA ALA A 43 -11.96 -22.50 -29.08
C ALA A 43 -11.71 -24.02 -29.09
N ASP A 44 -10.47 -24.51 -29.19
CA ASP A 44 -10.23 -25.93 -29.53
C ASP A 44 -9.67 -26.81 -28.39
N LEU A 45 -9.32 -26.26 -27.22
CA LEU A 45 -8.72 -27.04 -26.14
C LEU A 45 -9.72 -27.65 -25.15
N LEU A 46 -10.98 -27.81 -25.54
CA LEU A 46 -12.05 -28.39 -24.72
C LEU A 46 -12.48 -29.80 -25.15
N GLU A 47 -11.97 -30.33 -26.28
CA GLU A 47 -12.40 -31.64 -26.81
C GLU A 47 -11.50 -32.82 -26.40
N LEU A 48 -10.39 -32.60 -25.70
CA LEU A 48 -9.46 -33.67 -25.31
C LEU A 48 -9.64 -34.17 -23.87
N ILE A 49 -10.73 -33.82 -23.17
CA ILE A 49 -11.01 -34.38 -21.84
C ILE A 49 -11.54 -35.82 -22.03
N PRO A 50 -10.79 -36.86 -21.60
CA PRO A 50 -11.21 -38.24 -21.77
C PRO A 50 -12.53 -38.49 -21.03
N LYS A 51 -13.57 -38.78 -21.81
CA LYS A 51 -14.99 -38.91 -21.39
C LYS A 51 -15.30 -40.13 -20.52
N ASN A 52 -14.30 -40.82 -19.97
CA ASN A 52 -14.51 -42.08 -19.26
C ASN A 52 -13.45 -42.33 -18.17
N ILE A 53 -13.34 -41.39 -17.23
CA ILE A 53 -12.85 -41.74 -15.90
C ILE A 53 -14.07 -42.28 -15.17
N GLY A 54 -14.20 -43.61 -15.12
CA GLY A 54 -15.24 -44.25 -14.32
C GLY A 54 -15.23 -43.63 -12.92
N LEU A 55 -16.40 -43.16 -12.48
CA LEU A 55 -16.65 -42.60 -11.15
C LEU A 55 -16.38 -43.68 -10.09
N GLN A 56 -15.10 -43.98 -9.86
CA GLN A 56 -14.67 -44.71 -8.69
C GLN A 56 -15.03 -43.80 -7.52
N GLN A 57 -15.94 -44.31 -6.69
CA GLN A 57 -16.49 -43.62 -5.54
C GLN A 57 -15.33 -43.05 -4.72
N MET A 58 -15.24 -41.72 -4.66
CA MET A 58 -14.21 -41.07 -3.88
C MET A 58 -14.44 -41.43 -2.40
N PRO A 59 -13.43 -41.92 -1.67
CA PRO A 59 -13.61 -42.32 -0.29
C PRO A 59 -14.01 -41.11 0.57
N THR A 60 -15.02 -41.27 1.42
CA THR A 60 -15.49 -40.24 2.34
C THR A 60 -14.99 -40.51 3.76
N CYS A 61 -14.78 -39.44 4.53
CA CYS A 61 -14.37 -39.54 5.92
C CYS A 61 -15.52 -40.10 6.78
N PRO A 62 -15.32 -41.17 7.56
CA PRO A 62 -16.39 -41.71 8.41
C PRO A 62 -16.76 -40.80 9.59
N GLY A 63 -15.92 -39.81 9.93
CA GLY A 63 -16.17 -38.89 11.04
C GLY A 63 -16.95 -37.63 10.68
N CYS A 64 -16.87 -37.16 9.42
CA CYS A 64 -17.53 -35.92 8.99
C CYS A 64 -18.07 -35.95 7.55
N GLU A 65 -17.99 -37.12 6.90
CA GLU A 65 -18.45 -37.39 5.53
C GLU A 65 -17.78 -36.58 4.41
N ALA A 66 -16.78 -35.75 4.74
CA ALA A 66 -15.98 -35.03 3.76
C ALA A 66 -15.26 -35.98 2.77
N VAL A 67 -15.24 -35.60 1.50
CA VAL A 67 -14.53 -36.34 0.44
C VAL A 67 -13.01 -36.28 0.70
N MET A 68 -12.34 -37.44 0.63
CA MET A 68 -10.91 -37.57 0.87
C MET A 68 -10.19 -38.05 -0.39
N LEU A 69 -8.93 -37.66 -0.56
CA LEU A 69 -8.08 -38.23 -1.61
C LEU A 69 -7.76 -39.71 -1.27
N PRO A 70 -7.72 -40.60 -2.27
CA PRO A 70 -7.37 -42.01 -2.06
C PRO A 70 -5.99 -42.14 -1.40
N GLY A 71 -5.89 -42.97 -0.35
CA GLY A 71 -4.68 -43.16 0.44
C GLY A 71 -4.46 -42.17 1.59
N THR A 72 -5.35 -41.19 1.77
CA THR A 72 -5.25 -40.22 2.89
C THR A 72 -5.60 -40.88 4.23
N VAL A 73 -4.70 -40.76 5.21
CA VAL A 73 -4.82 -41.40 6.53
C VAL A 73 -5.52 -40.51 7.56
N LEU A 74 -5.48 -39.19 7.37
CA LEU A 74 -6.02 -38.22 8.32
C LEU A 74 -6.98 -37.27 7.59
N CYS A 75 -8.21 -37.17 8.07
CA CYS A 75 -9.15 -36.17 7.56
C CYS A 75 -8.71 -34.77 8.00
N VAL A 76 -8.41 -33.90 7.04
CA VAL A 76 -8.00 -32.50 7.29
C VAL A 76 -9.12 -31.63 7.85
N GLN A 77 -10.39 -32.05 7.68
CA GLN A 77 -11.56 -31.26 8.05
C GLN A 77 -11.99 -31.50 9.50
N CYS A 78 -11.88 -32.75 9.99
CA CYS A 78 -12.30 -33.10 11.35
C CYS A 78 -11.23 -33.81 12.21
N GLY A 79 -10.04 -34.08 11.67
CA GLY A 79 -8.95 -34.74 12.41
C GLY A 79 -9.11 -36.25 12.60
N PHE A 80 -10.01 -36.90 11.87
CA PHE A 80 -10.25 -38.34 11.99
C PHE A 80 -9.12 -39.18 11.36
N ASP A 81 -8.49 -40.07 12.14
CA ASP A 81 -7.42 -40.97 11.72
C ASP A 81 -8.01 -42.30 11.23
N THR A 82 -8.03 -42.53 9.92
CA THR A 82 -8.68 -43.70 9.29
C THR A 82 -7.97 -45.02 9.58
N ARG A 83 -6.69 -45.00 9.99
CA ARG A 83 -5.98 -46.21 10.44
C ARG A 83 -6.40 -46.65 11.84
N LYS A 84 -6.68 -45.68 12.71
CA LYS A 84 -6.98 -45.94 14.13
C LYS A 84 -8.48 -45.94 14.44
N GLY A 85 -9.32 -45.40 13.56
CA GLY A 85 -10.75 -45.26 13.79
C GLY A 85 -11.09 -44.27 14.92
N VAL A 86 -10.17 -43.37 15.27
CA VAL A 86 -10.32 -42.42 16.38
C VAL A 86 -10.11 -41.00 15.86
N LYS A 87 -10.99 -40.10 16.28
CA LYS A 87 -10.84 -38.66 16.04
C LYS A 87 -9.69 -38.14 16.90
N ARG A 88 -8.63 -37.63 16.28
CA ARG A 88 -7.59 -36.92 17.03
C ARG A 88 -8.02 -35.49 17.18
N ASP A 89 -8.41 -35.11 18.39
CA ASP A 89 -8.46 -33.69 18.74
C ASP A 89 -7.04 -33.15 18.68
N THR A 90 -6.76 -32.40 17.61
CA THR A 90 -5.55 -31.57 17.48
C THR A 90 -5.60 -30.36 18.40
N GLY A 91 -6.68 -30.20 19.17
CA GLY A 91 -6.77 -29.28 20.29
C GLY A 91 -5.87 -29.73 21.43
N VAL A 92 -4.56 -29.52 21.32
CA VAL A 92 -3.73 -29.33 22.50
C VAL A 92 -4.19 -28.02 23.14
N THR A 93 -5.24 -28.08 23.95
CA THR A 93 -5.55 -27.02 24.91
C THR A 93 -4.47 -27.06 25.97
N VAL A 94 -3.32 -26.45 25.67
CA VAL A 94 -2.45 -26.00 26.75
C VAL A 94 -3.24 -24.92 27.45
N GLU A 95 -3.85 -25.26 28.59
CA GLU A 95 -4.32 -24.29 29.56
C GLU A 95 -3.10 -23.50 30.03
N ILE A 96 -2.72 -22.48 29.25
CA ILE A 96 -1.76 -21.48 29.68
C ILE A 96 -2.57 -20.52 30.57
N GLU A 97 -2.79 -20.93 31.81
CA GLU A 97 -3.24 -20.03 32.86
C GLU A 97 -2.17 -18.94 33.01
N GLY A 98 -2.49 -17.73 32.54
CA GLY A 98 -1.65 -16.55 32.72
C GLY A 98 -1.51 -15.72 31.46
N GLU A 99 -2.59 -15.02 31.08
CA GLU A 99 -2.55 -13.92 30.13
C GLU A 99 -1.86 -12.71 30.79
N SER A 100 -0.52 -12.73 30.85
CA SER A 100 0.25 -11.60 31.34
C SER A 100 0.99 -10.95 30.18
N ASP A 101 0.44 -9.85 29.66
CA ASP A 101 1.15 -8.88 28.80
C ASP A 101 2.25 -8.12 29.57
N SER A 102 2.59 -8.60 30.77
CA SER A 102 3.55 -7.97 31.65
C SER A 102 4.95 -8.22 31.13
N THR A 103 5.71 -7.14 31.04
CA THR A 103 7.17 -7.12 30.97
C THR A 103 7.83 -7.92 32.11
N ARG A 104 7.04 -8.39 33.09
CA ARG A 104 7.47 -9.13 34.27
C ARG A 104 7.05 -10.59 34.19
N CYS A 105 7.85 -11.46 34.79
CA CYS A 105 7.53 -12.88 34.93
C CYS A 105 6.25 -13.07 35.77
N PRO A 106 5.27 -13.85 35.32
CA PRO A 106 4.02 -14.05 36.07
C PRO A 106 4.24 -14.76 37.41
N ARG A 107 5.33 -15.53 37.56
CA ARG A 107 5.61 -16.34 38.76
C ARG A 107 6.36 -15.56 39.84
N CYS A 108 7.49 -14.93 39.50
CA CYS A 108 8.33 -14.21 40.47
C CYS A 108 8.34 -12.69 40.32
N LYS A 109 7.59 -12.14 39.35
CA LYS A 109 7.52 -10.70 39.03
C LYS A 109 8.83 -10.05 38.59
N TYR A 110 9.88 -10.85 38.33
CA TYR A 110 11.15 -10.37 37.77
C TYR A 110 10.95 -9.70 36.41
N ASP A 111 11.63 -8.58 36.16
CA ASP A 111 11.53 -7.84 34.90
C ASP A 111 12.26 -8.59 33.78
N MET A 112 11.51 -9.01 32.78
CA MET A 112 11.98 -9.74 31.60
C MET A 112 12.39 -8.77 30.46
N SER A 113 12.37 -7.45 30.67
CA SER A 113 12.85 -6.49 29.68
C SER A 113 14.34 -6.68 29.38
N GLY A 114 14.70 -6.72 28.09
CA GLY A 114 16.08 -6.82 27.63
C GLY A 114 16.70 -8.22 27.57
N LEU A 115 16.05 -9.26 28.12
CA LEU A 115 16.55 -10.64 28.01
C LEU A 115 16.29 -11.24 26.63
N LYS A 116 17.31 -11.86 26.03
CA LYS A 116 17.23 -12.53 24.72
C LYS A 116 16.56 -13.91 24.79
N LYS A 117 16.59 -14.57 25.95
CA LYS A 117 16.00 -15.90 26.16
C LYS A 117 14.64 -15.74 26.85
N PRO A 118 13.61 -16.53 26.50
CA PRO A 118 12.29 -16.46 27.13
C PRO A 118 12.24 -17.05 28.55
N GLN A 119 13.38 -17.43 29.12
CA GLN A 119 13.45 -18.10 30.41
C GLN A 119 13.83 -17.09 31.51
N CYS A 120 13.05 -17.04 32.57
CA CYS A 120 13.32 -16.18 33.72
C CYS A 120 14.57 -16.67 34.46
N PRO A 121 15.55 -15.80 34.75
CA PRO A 121 16.77 -16.20 35.46
C PRO A 121 16.54 -16.56 36.93
N GLU A 122 15.54 -15.94 37.57
CA GLU A 122 15.26 -16.14 39.00
C GLU A 122 14.47 -17.43 39.26
N CYS A 123 13.36 -17.63 38.55
CA CYS A 123 12.44 -18.74 38.83
C CYS A 123 12.46 -19.86 37.78
N GLY A 124 13.26 -19.74 36.73
CA GLY A 124 13.37 -20.72 35.64
C GLY A 124 12.13 -20.85 34.75
N ALA A 125 11.04 -20.11 35.02
CA ALA A 125 9.82 -20.17 34.23
C ALA A 125 10.05 -19.68 32.80
N VAL A 126 9.57 -20.42 31.81
CA VAL A 126 9.60 -20.04 30.40
C VAL A 126 8.37 -19.19 30.12
N VAL A 127 8.57 -17.89 29.90
CA VAL A 127 7.53 -16.94 29.54
C VAL A 127 7.57 -16.74 28.04
N TYR A 128 6.63 -17.36 27.33
CA TYR A 128 6.46 -17.08 25.91
C TYR A 128 5.86 -15.68 25.77
N ARG A 129 6.56 -14.79 25.08
CA ARG A 129 5.97 -13.51 24.65
C ARG A 129 4.75 -13.86 23.82
N LYS A 130 3.56 -13.37 24.20
CA LYS A 130 2.34 -13.56 23.41
C LYS A 130 2.65 -13.07 22.00
N ARG A 131 2.83 -14.00 21.06
CA ARG A 131 2.99 -13.64 19.67
C ARG A 131 1.66 -13.00 19.31
N LYS A 132 1.65 -11.68 19.13
CA LYS A 132 0.44 -10.98 18.66
C LYS A 132 -0.13 -11.81 17.54
N THR A 133 -1.42 -12.08 17.61
CA THR A 133 -2.08 -12.83 16.54
C THR A 133 -1.79 -12.11 15.23
N GLU A 134 -1.60 -12.84 14.15
CA GLU A 134 -1.31 -12.23 12.84
C GLU A 134 -2.37 -11.18 12.48
N ARG A 135 -3.62 -11.43 12.88
CA ARG A 135 -4.75 -10.49 12.82
C ARG A 135 -4.53 -9.19 13.59
N GLU A 136 -4.03 -9.23 14.83
CA GLU A 136 -3.71 -8.02 15.61
C GLU A 136 -2.58 -7.23 14.98
N ARG A 137 -1.54 -7.93 14.48
CA ARG A 137 -0.42 -7.28 13.80
C ARG A 137 -0.88 -6.57 12.53
N LEU A 138 -1.70 -7.20 11.69
CA LEU A 138 -2.28 -6.57 10.50
C LEU A 138 -3.18 -5.39 10.85
N LYS A 139 -3.91 -5.46 11.98
CA LYS A 139 -4.75 -4.35 12.46
C LYS A 139 -3.91 -3.16 12.95
N GLU A 140 -2.76 -3.40 13.57
CA GLU A 140 -1.83 -2.34 13.96
C GLU A 140 -1.13 -1.73 12.74
N GLU A 141 -0.66 -2.57 11.82
CA GLU A 141 -0.01 -2.14 10.58
C GLU A 141 -0.98 -1.29 9.73
N SER A 142 -2.22 -1.75 9.51
CA SER A 142 -3.25 -0.97 8.79
C SER A 142 -3.55 0.39 9.44
N ARG A 143 -3.63 0.47 10.78
CA ARG A 143 -3.79 1.75 11.49
C ARG A 143 -2.60 2.69 11.27
N THR A 144 -1.38 2.16 11.28
CA THR A 144 -0.18 2.97 11.07
C THR A 144 -0.08 3.46 9.63
N VAL A 145 -0.42 2.61 8.65
CA VAL A 145 -0.47 2.96 7.23
C VAL A 145 -1.53 4.02 6.99
N ALA A 146 -2.75 3.85 7.54
CA ALA A 146 -3.82 4.84 7.44
C ALA A 146 -3.36 6.20 8.00
N ARG A 147 -2.78 6.25 9.20
CA ARG A 147 -2.27 7.50 9.78
C ARG A 147 -1.22 8.18 8.92
N LYS A 148 -0.25 7.43 8.41
CA LYS A 148 0.79 7.98 7.52
C LYS A 148 0.20 8.54 6.23
N ALA A 149 -0.83 7.88 5.69
CA ALA A 149 -1.52 8.31 4.49
C ALA A 149 -2.26 9.64 4.65
N TYR A 150 -2.74 9.98 5.87
CA TYR A 150 -3.28 11.30 6.18
C TYR A 150 -2.21 12.34 6.52
N LEU A 151 -1.17 11.93 7.27
CA LEU A 151 -0.18 12.86 7.82
C LEU A 151 0.66 13.52 6.73
N TYR A 152 1.10 12.76 5.72
CA TYR A 152 1.96 13.27 4.66
C TYR A 152 1.31 14.40 3.84
N PRO A 153 0.13 14.23 3.22
CA PRO A 153 -0.52 15.30 2.46
C PRO A 153 -0.93 16.48 3.36
N ALA A 154 -1.32 16.23 4.62
CA ALA A 154 -1.65 17.30 5.56
C ALA A 154 -0.44 18.20 5.87
N ILE A 155 0.74 17.60 6.08
CA ILE A 155 1.99 18.36 6.29
C ILE A 155 2.34 19.13 5.02
N THR A 156 2.27 18.51 3.84
CA THR A 156 2.55 19.20 2.57
C THR A 156 1.59 20.37 2.33
N ALA A 157 0.30 20.21 2.64
CA ALA A 157 -0.69 21.28 2.58
C ALA A 157 -0.33 22.44 3.52
N ALA A 158 0.02 22.13 4.77
CA ALA A 158 0.44 23.12 5.75
C ALA A 158 1.70 23.88 5.29
N VAL A 159 2.69 23.19 4.73
CA VAL A 159 3.90 23.81 4.17
C VAL A 159 3.58 24.74 3.00
N GLY A 160 2.68 24.34 2.09
CA GLY A 160 2.25 25.19 0.98
C GLY A 160 1.56 26.48 1.46
N ILE A 161 0.64 26.35 2.42
CA ILE A 161 -0.10 27.49 2.99
C ILE A 161 0.82 28.43 3.78
N LEU A 162 1.67 27.88 4.68
CA LEU A 162 2.62 28.67 5.44
C LEU A 162 3.66 29.34 4.53
N GLY A 163 4.12 28.64 3.50
CA GLY A 163 5.01 29.19 2.48
C GLY A 163 4.37 30.35 1.73
N ALA A 164 3.08 30.26 1.38
CA ALA A 164 2.35 31.36 0.75
C ALA A 164 2.22 32.56 1.70
N LEU A 165 1.86 32.34 2.96
CA LEU A 165 1.79 33.42 3.96
C LEU A 165 3.13 34.15 4.12
N MET A 166 4.23 33.40 4.26
CA MET A 166 5.57 33.98 4.34
C MET A 166 5.95 34.72 3.06
N PHE A 167 5.63 34.17 1.90
CA PHE A 167 5.94 34.76 0.60
C PHE A 167 5.21 36.10 0.37
N PHE A 168 3.89 36.15 0.60
CA PHE A 168 3.10 37.38 0.45
C PHE A 168 3.48 38.46 1.45
N ASN A 169 3.85 38.06 2.68
CA ASN A 169 4.39 38.98 3.67
C ASN A 169 5.74 39.57 3.22
N ALA A 170 6.64 38.74 2.66
CA ALA A 170 7.95 39.18 2.19
C ALA A 170 7.89 40.18 1.03
N ILE A 171 6.88 40.08 0.14
CA ILE A 171 6.67 41.03 -0.96
C ILE A 171 5.76 42.21 -0.59
N ASN A 172 5.35 42.31 0.69
CA ASN A 172 4.44 43.33 1.22
C ASN A 172 3.11 43.46 0.42
N ARG A 173 2.55 42.31 -0.01
CA ARG A 173 1.26 42.22 -0.72
C ARG A 173 0.25 41.38 0.06
N THR A 174 -0.03 41.80 1.29
CA THR A 174 -0.98 41.11 2.16
C THR A 174 -2.43 41.27 1.67
N ASP A 175 -2.73 42.27 0.86
CA ASP A 175 -4.00 42.48 0.16
C ASP A 175 -4.37 41.32 -0.76
N GLN A 176 -3.38 40.60 -1.29
CA GLN A 176 -3.59 39.47 -2.19
C GLN A 176 -3.88 38.15 -1.45
N LEU A 177 -3.72 38.09 -0.12
CA LEU A 177 -3.94 36.87 0.66
C LEU A 177 -5.40 36.43 0.63
N ASP A 178 -6.35 37.37 0.74
CA ASP A 178 -7.78 37.05 0.73
C ASP A 178 -8.19 36.39 -0.59
N TRP A 179 -7.72 36.95 -1.71
CA TRP A 179 -7.93 36.39 -3.03
C TRP A 179 -7.27 35.02 -3.20
N TYR A 180 -6.06 34.84 -2.65
CA TYR A 180 -5.35 33.56 -2.68
C TYR A 180 -6.14 32.46 -1.97
N PHE A 181 -6.63 32.71 -0.75
CA PHE A 181 -7.40 31.72 0.00
C PHE A 181 -8.75 31.40 -0.66
N LEU A 182 -9.43 32.40 -1.20
CA LEU A 182 -10.67 32.18 -1.96
C LEU A 182 -10.42 31.30 -3.19
N ASN A 183 -9.40 31.61 -3.97
CA ASN A 183 -9.05 30.84 -5.17
C ASN A 183 -8.63 29.41 -4.81
N LEU A 184 -7.86 29.22 -3.74
CA LEU A 184 -7.50 27.89 -3.24
C LEU A 184 -8.73 27.09 -2.82
N ALA A 185 -9.68 27.70 -2.09
CA ALA A 185 -10.91 27.04 -1.68
C ALA A 185 -11.76 26.61 -2.87
N VAL A 186 -11.96 27.50 -3.86
CA VAL A 186 -12.69 27.21 -5.10
C VAL A 186 -11.99 26.09 -5.89
N GLN A 187 -10.66 26.15 -6.00
CA GLN A 187 -9.88 25.15 -6.73
C GLN A 187 -9.99 23.76 -6.11
N ILE A 188 -9.98 23.66 -4.78
CA ILE A 188 -10.18 22.38 -4.08
C ILE A 188 -11.56 21.81 -4.40
N GLN A 189 -12.62 22.62 -4.40
CA GLN A 189 -13.98 22.14 -4.71
C GLN A 189 -14.11 21.70 -6.17
N VAL A 190 -13.60 22.49 -7.12
CA VAL A 190 -13.61 22.15 -8.55
C VAL A 190 -12.77 20.89 -8.81
N GLY A 191 -11.59 20.80 -8.19
CA GLY A 191 -10.73 19.62 -8.28
C GLY A 191 -11.39 18.36 -7.77
N LEU A 192 -12.07 18.47 -6.64
CA LEU A 192 -12.78 17.37 -6.01
C LEU A 192 -13.99 16.91 -6.83
N ALA A 193 -14.73 17.86 -7.41
CA ALA A 193 -15.84 17.57 -8.33
C ALA A 193 -15.35 16.89 -9.61
N MET A 194 -14.29 17.40 -10.24
CA MET A 194 -13.73 16.81 -11.46
C MET A 194 -13.12 15.43 -11.19
N TYR A 195 -12.42 15.25 -10.07
CA TYR A 195 -11.94 13.92 -9.65
C TYR A 195 -13.10 12.94 -9.48
N PHE A 196 -14.20 13.37 -8.86
CA PHE A 196 -15.39 12.53 -8.69
C PHE A 196 -16.00 12.12 -10.04
N VAL A 197 -16.05 13.03 -11.01
CA VAL A 197 -16.49 12.73 -12.39
C VAL A 197 -15.57 11.70 -13.05
N VAL A 198 -14.24 11.85 -12.92
CA VAL A 198 -13.28 10.88 -13.46
C VAL A 198 -13.44 9.50 -12.81
N CYS A 199 -13.60 9.44 -11.48
CA CYS A 199 -13.84 8.19 -10.75
C CYS A 199 -15.15 7.50 -11.19
N LEU A 200 -16.21 8.27 -11.46
CA LEU A 200 -17.48 7.69 -11.93
C LEU A 200 -17.40 7.11 -13.34
N ILE A 201 -16.58 7.68 -14.21
CA ILE A 201 -16.49 7.26 -15.61
C ILE A 201 -15.49 6.11 -15.80
N TYR A 202 -14.31 6.18 -15.16
CA TYR A 202 -13.18 5.30 -15.49
C TYR A 202 -12.77 4.34 -14.37
N MET A 203 -12.56 4.84 -13.16
CA MET A 203 -11.72 4.14 -12.17
C MET A 203 -12.49 3.43 -11.04
N GLY A 204 -13.72 3.84 -10.78
CA GLY A 204 -14.36 3.55 -9.50
C GLY A 204 -13.75 4.35 -8.35
N PHE A 205 -14.26 4.15 -7.13
CA PHE A 205 -13.82 4.88 -5.94
C PHE A 205 -12.69 4.14 -5.21
N ASP A 206 -11.47 4.65 -5.30
CA ASP A 206 -10.30 4.05 -4.63
C ASP A 206 -10.10 4.53 -3.17
N ALA A 207 -10.51 5.76 -2.85
CA ALA A 207 -10.29 6.36 -1.53
C ALA A 207 -11.55 7.06 -0.97
N PRO A 208 -11.69 7.15 0.37
CA PRO A 208 -12.76 7.93 0.97
C PRO A 208 -12.59 9.43 0.66
N PHE A 209 -13.71 10.09 0.33
CA PHE A 209 -13.77 11.48 -0.13
C PHE A 209 -12.92 12.47 0.70
N ARG A 210 -12.92 12.34 2.02
CA ARG A 210 -12.16 13.22 2.93
C ARG A 210 -10.65 13.10 2.73
N MET A 211 -10.16 11.92 2.40
CA MET A 211 -8.74 11.68 2.16
C MET A 211 -8.31 12.30 0.83
N THR A 212 -9.12 12.13 -0.22
CA THR A 212 -8.89 12.76 -1.52
C THR A 212 -8.89 14.27 -1.44
N ALA A 213 -9.81 14.87 -0.68
CA ALA A 213 -9.86 16.31 -0.47
C ALA A 213 -8.56 16.86 0.15
N ILE A 214 -7.99 16.17 1.14
CA ILE A 214 -6.72 16.56 1.77
C ILE A 214 -5.54 16.40 0.79
N ARG A 215 -5.52 15.31 0.00
CA ARG A 215 -4.52 15.09 -1.05
C ARG A 215 -4.55 16.21 -2.09
N LEU A 216 -5.73 16.55 -2.63
CA LEU A 216 -5.91 17.64 -3.58
C LEU A 216 -5.55 19.01 -2.98
N ALA A 217 -5.96 19.28 -1.74
CA ALA A 217 -5.58 20.50 -1.04
C ALA A 217 -4.05 20.66 -0.95
N SER A 218 -3.34 19.58 -0.66
CA SER A 218 -1.87 19.57 -0.61
C SER A 218 -1.20 19.89 -1.94
N VAL A 219 -1.73 19.32 -3.03
CA VAL A 219 -1.25 19.58 -4.39
C VAL A 219 -1.51 21.04 -4.75
N TYR A 220 -2.73 21.53 -4.55
CA TYR A 220 -3.10 22.90 -4.93
C TYR A 220 -2.40 23.97 -4.10
N SER A 221 -2.16 23.76 -2.80
CA SER A 221 -1.43 24.75 -2.00
C SER A 221 0.00 24.94 -2.51
N VAL A 222 0.69 23.86 -2.90
CA VAL A 222 2.06 23.92 -3.42
C VAL A 222 2.09 24.56 -4.81
N ILE A 223 1.18 24.16 -5.69
CA ILE A 223 1.11 24.72 -7.05
C ILE A 223 0.72 26.19 -7.05
N GLN A 224 -0.20 26.61 -6.17
CA GLN A 224 -0.57 28.02 -6.05
C GLN A 224 0.58 28.87 -5.47
N LEU A 225 1.35 28.34 -4.52
CA LEU A 225 2.59 28.98 -4.05
C LEU A 225 3.59 29.17 -5.21
N LEU A 226 3.87 28.11 -5.96
CA LEU A 226 4.80 28.17 -7.10
C LEU A 226 4.31 29.16 -8.18
N ARG A 227 3.01 29.17 -8.47
CA ARG A 227 2.42 30.12 -9.42
C ARG A 227 2.53 31.56 -8.93
N ALA A 228 2.32 31.81 -7.63
CA ALA A 228 2.50 33.13 -7.03
C ALA A 228 3.97 33.60 -7.13
N MET A 229 4.92 32.69 -6.91
CA MET A 229 6.35 32.97 -7.11
C MET A 229 6.66 33.32 -8.58
N VAL A 230 6.12 32.56 -9.53
CA VAL A 230 6.30 32.84 -10.98
C VAL A 230 5.72 34.19 -11.38
N LEU A 231 4.53 34.52 -10.88
CA LEU A 231 3.88 35.81 -11.12
C LEU A 231 4.70 36.99 -10.56
N ALA A 232 5.36 36.81 -9.41
CA ALA A 232 6.14 37.85 -8.77
C ALA A 232 7.45 38.19 -9.50
N MET A 233 7.99 37.28 -10.32
CA MET A 233 9.28 37.48 -11.02
C MET A 233 9.24 38.52 -12.15
N GLN A 234 8.07 39.08 -12.51
CA GLN A 234 7.90 40.12 -13.54
C GLN A 234 8.65 39.85 -14.86
N LEU A 235 8.75 38.58 -15.26
CA LEU A 235 9.45 38.19 -16.48
C LEU A 235 8.76 38.77 -17.73
N PRO A 236 9.52 39.14 -18.78
CA PRO A 236 8.94 39.58 -20.04
C PRO A 236 8.03 38.48 -20.61
N ARG A 237 6.94 38.86 -21.30
CA ARG A 237 5.85 37.94 -21.73
C ARG A 237 6.34 36.69 -22.47
N ILE A 238 7.42 36.81 -23.25
CA ILE A 238 8.00 35.70 -24.02
C ILE A 238 8.68 34.67 -23.10
N ALA A 239 9.34 35.12 -22.02
CA ALA A 239 9.95 34.26 -21.02
C ALA A 239 8.94 33.66 -20.03
N TYR A 240 7.68 34.08 -20.09
CA TYR A 240 6.63 33.67 -19.15
C TYR A 240 6.16 32.23 -19.38
N MET A 241 6.24 31.70 -20.61
CA MET A 241 5.74 30.35 -20.91
C MET A 241 6.55 29.24 -20.23
N GLY A 242 7.88 29.38 -20.16
CA GLY A 242 8.77 28.35 -19.59
C GLY A 242 8.43 27.97 -18.14
N PRO A 243 8.36 28.94 -17.20
CA PRO A 243 7.99 28.67 -15.83
C PRO A 243 6.60 28.02 -15.65
N HIS A 244 5.60 28.37 -16.46
CA HIS A 244 4.28 27.72 -16.38
C HIS A 244 4.31 26.26 -16.81
N VAL A 245 5.10 25.91 -17.83
CA VAL A 245 5.30 24.51 -18.23
C VAL A 245 5.94 23.73 -17.09
N ILE A 246 6.94 24.30 -16.40
CA ILE A 246 7.58 23.67 -15.24
C ILE A 246 6.58 23.47 -14.11
N VAL A 247 5.77 24.49 -13.78
CA VAL A 247 4.72 24.37 -12.75
C VAL A 247 3.67 23.32 -13.14
N GLY A 248 3.30 23.24 -14.42
CA GLY A 248 2.41 22.20 -14.94
C GLY A 248 2.98 20.79 -14.82
N ALA A 249 4.27 20.61 -15.10
CA ALA A 249 4.95 19.33 -14.92
C ALA A 249 5.02 18.92 -13.45
N ILE A 250 5.31 19.87 -12.54
CA ILE A 250 5.30 19.64 -11.09
C ILE A 250 3.87 19.28 -10.63
N TYR A 251 2.84 19.93 -11.18
CA TYR A 251 1.44 19.62 -10.88
C TYR A 251 1.10 18.17 -11.25
N LEU A 252 1.44 17.73 -12.46
CA LEU A 252 1.24 16.34 -12.88
C LEU A 252 2.01 15.35 -12.00
N MET A 253 3.28 15.63 -11.70
CA MET A 253 4.09 14.78 -10.82
C MET A 253 3.48 14.66 -9.42
N LEU A 254 2.98 15.77 -8.86
CA LEU A 254 2.32 15.78 -7.57
C LEU A 254 0.97 15.06 -7.60
N LEU A 255 0.20 15.16 -8.68
CA LEU A 255 -1.03 14.39 -8.86
C LEU A 255 -0.75 12.89 -8.87
N CYS A 256 0.18 12.41 -9.72
CA CYS A 256 0.58 11.00 -9.76
C CYS A 256 1.00 10.51 -8.37
N LYS A 257 1.86 11.28 -7.69
CA LYS A 257 2.43 10.87 -6.40
C LYS A 257 1.45 10.92 -5.23
N MET A 258 0.55 11.91 -5.18
CA MET A 258 -0.33 12.12 -4.03
C MET A 258 -1.65 11.36 -4.14
N LEU A 259 -2.16 11.18 -5.35
CA LEU A 259 -3.40 10.45 -5.61
C LEU A 259 -3.15 9.00 -6.00
N ASP A 260 -1.89 8.58 -6.11
CA ASP A 260 -1.49 7.25 -6.59
C ASP A 260 -2.09 6.94 -7.98
N LEU A 261 -2.17 7.96 -8.85
CA LEU A 261 -2.72 7.87 -10.21
C LEU A 261 -1.63 7.53 -11.22
N ASP A 262 -2.00 6.73 -12.21
CA ASP A 262 -1.19 6.57 -13.41
C ASP A 262 -1.05 7.90 -14.14
N PHE A 263 0.01 8.01 -14.95
CA PHE A 263 0.29 9.24 -15.68
C PHE A 263 -0.87 9.62 -16.62
N GLU A 264 -1.51 8.61 -17.23
CA GLU A 264 -2.67 8.74 -18.11
C GLU A 264 -3.87 9.39 -17.41
N ASP A 265 -4.22 8.92 -16.22
CA ASP A 265 -5.33 9.49 -15.45
C ASP A 265 -4.98 10.85 -14.87
N ALA A 266 -3.73 11.05 -14.47
CA ALA A 266 -3.25 12.31 -13.93
C ALA A 266 -3.34 13.46 -14.94
N TRP A 267 -2.96 13.23 -16.22
CA TRP A 267 -3.07 14.28 -17.24
C TRP A 267 -4.53 14.55 -17.62
N LEU A 268 -5.38 13.52 -17.69
CA LEU A 268 -6.81 13.69 -17.96
C LEU A 268 -7.49 14.49 -16.84
N LEU A 269 -7.20 14.17 -15.58
CA LEU A 269 -7.68 14.92 -14.43
C LEU A 269 -7.16 16.36 -14.44
N ALA A 270 -5.89 16.57 -14.77
CA ALA A 270 -5.30 17.91 -14.90
C ALA A 270 -6.00 18.76 -15.97
N LEU A 271 -6.32 18.17 -17.13
CA LEU A 271 -7.04 18.83 -18.20
C LEU A 271 -8.47 19.20 -17.79
N LEU A 272 -9.20 18.25 -17.18
CA LEU A 272 -10.58 18.47 -16.73
C LEU A 272 -10.65 19.53 -15.63
N THR A 273 -9.69 19.51 -14.70
CA THR A 273 -9.61 20.55 -13.66
C THR A 273 -9.30 21.92 -14.25
N TYR A 274 -8.41 21.99 -15.23
CA TYR A 274 -8.14 23.24 -15.93
C TYR A 274 -9.39 23.78 -16.66
N MET A 275 -10.13 22.92 -17.36
CA MET A 275 -11.39 23.28 -18.01
C MET A 275 -12.45 23.75 -17.00
N GLY A 276 -12.60 23.05 -15.87
CA GLY A 276 -13.51 23.43 -14.80
C GLY A 276 -13.19 24.79 -14.21
N MET A 277 -11.91 25.06 -13.95
CA MET A 277 -11.47 26.36 -13.43
C MET A 277 -11.67 27.48 -14.45
N PHE A 278 -11.45 27.19 -15.74
CA PHE A 278 -11.74 28.14 -16.82
C PHE A 278 -13.23 28.49 -16.88
N ALA A 279 -14.11 27.49 -16.80
CA ALA A 279 -15.57 27.69 -16.77
C ALA A 279 -16.02 28.51 -15.55
N VAL A 280 -15.51 28.21 -14.35
CA VAL A 280 -15.81 28.99 -13.13
C VAL A 280 -15.31 30.42 -13.26
N SER A 281 -14.12 30.63 -13.83
CA SER A 281 -13.58 31.97 -14.06
C SER A 281 -14.44 32.78 -15.04
N LEU A 282 -14.94 32.15 -16.11
CA LEU A 282 -15.89 32.77 -17.04
C LEU A 282 -17.24 33.09 -16.37
N ALA A 283 -17.75 32.20 -15.54
CA ALA A 283 -19.00 32.42 -14.80
C ALA A 283 -18.87 33.59 -13.82
N MET A 284 -17.76 33.67 -13.07
CA MET A 284 -17.49 34.81 -12.19
C MET A 284 -17.34 36.12 -12.96
N PHE A 285 -16.69 36.09 -14.12
CA PHE A 285 -16.52 37.27 -14.97
C PHE A 285 -17.85 37.77 -15.56
N THR A 286 -18.75 36.86 -15.95
CA THR A 286 -20.05 37.21 -16.52
C THR A 286 -21.04 37.72 -15.47
N TRP A 287 -21.01 37.19 -14.25
CA TRP A 287 -21.89 37.65 -13.17
C TRP A 287 -21.47 39.01 -12.59
N GLY A 288 -20.19 39.37 -12.69
CA GLY A 288 -19.69 40.66 -12.22
C GLY A 288 -20.00 41.87 -13.11
N ARG A 289 -20.60 41.67 -14.30
CA ARG A 289 -21.00 42.72 -15.24
C ARG A 289 -22.50 42.98 -15.16
#